data_AF-Q2EIN9-F1
#
_entry.id   AF-Q2EIN9-F1
#
_cell.length_a   1.000
_cell.length_b   1.000
_cell.length_c   1.000
_cell.angle_alpha   90.00
_cell.angle_beta   90.00
_cell.angle_gamma   90.00
#
_symmetry.space_group_name_H-M   'P 1'
#
loop_
_entity.id
_entity.type
_entity.pdbx_description
1 polymer ?
#
loop_
_entity_poly.entity_id
_entity_poly.type
_entity_poly.pdbx_seq_one_letter_code
_entity_poly.pdbx_strand_id
1 'polypeptide(L)'
;TAFLHGEPDEQIYMNQPEGFTDPKYPNHVCLHKKSLYGLKQSPRQWNKKFDEYMLSLQFTRSKYDHCLYFQKSSKIPVFLLIYVDDL
;
A
#
# COMPACT_ATOMS: atom_id res chain seq x y z
N THR A 1 7.26 3.01 5.19
CA THR A 1 7.11 1.54 5.06
C THR A 1 5.73 1.10 4.61
N ALA A 2 4.72 1.98 4.64
CA ALA A 2 3.34 1.71 4.20
C ALA A 2 3.26 0.94 2.86
N PHE A 3 3.88 1.45 1.80
CA PHE A 3 3.77 0.86 0.45
C PHE A 3 4.35 -0.56 0.31
N LEU A 4 5.27 -0.98 1.18
CA LEU A 4 5.84 -2.33 1.13
C LEU A 4 4.80 -3.42 1.44
N HIS A 5 3.64 -3.06 1.99
CA HIS A 5 2.53 -3.97 2.24
C HIS A 5 1.55 -4.07 1.06
N GLY A 6 1.65 -3.17 0.08
CA GLY A 6 0.86 -3.23 -1.14
C GLY A 6 1.46 -4.25 -2.11
N GLU A 7 0.67 -5.22 -2.56
CA GLU A 7 1.07 -6.12 -3.63
C GLU A 7 0.76 -5.47 -4.98
N PRO A 8 1.69 -5.48 -5.94
CA PRO A 8 1.41 -4.93 -7.24
C PRO A 8 0.46 -5.84 -8.02
N ASP A 9 -0.63 -5.29 -8.55
CA ASP A 9 -1.57 -6.01 -9.44
C ASP A 9 -0.89 -6.42 -10.78
N GLU A 10 0.22 -5.78 -11.14
CA GLU A 10 0.94 -5.97 -12.41
C GLU A 10 2.41 -6.30 -12.17
N GLN A 11 3.02 -7.05 -13.10
CA GLN A 11 4.47 -7.30 -13.04
C GLN A 11 5.24 -6.04 -13.43
N ILE A 12 5.86 -5.40 -12.44
CA ILE A 12 6.68 -4.21 -12.64
C ILE A 12 8.14 -4.61 -12.61
N TYR A 13 8.84 -4.30 -13.70
CA TYR A 13 10.27 -4.50 -13.81
C TYR A 13 10.99 -3.15 -13.68
N MET A 14 12.17 -3.16 -13.05
CA MET A 14 13.07 -2.01 -13.04
C MET A 14 14.47 -2.43 -13.46
N ASN A 15 15.24 -1.50 -14.00
CA ASN A 15 16.68 -1.70 -14.16
C ASN A 15 17.33 -1.98 -12.81
N GLN A 16 18.42 -2.75 -12.85
CA GLN A 16 19.22 -2.98 -11.65
C GLN A 16 19.70 -1.62 -11.09
N PRO A 17 19.54 -1.38 -9.78
CA PRO A 17 19.98 -0.13 -9.18
C PRO A 17 21.50 -0.03 -9.23
N GLU A 18 22.00 1.19 -9.32
CA GLU A 18 23.43 1.46 -9.27
C GLU A 18 24.04 0.86 -7.99
N GLY A 19 25.15 0.14 -8.14
CA GLY A 19 25.80 -0.59 -7.03
C GLY A 19 25.24 -1.99 -6.75
N PHE A 20 24.15 -2.41 -7.40
CA PHE A 20 23.55 -3.75 -7.26
C PHE A 20 23.52 -4.55 -8.56
N THR A 21 24.13 -4.05 -9.63
CA THR A 21 24.22 -4.76 -10.91
C THR A 21 25.01 -6.05 -10.76
N ASP A 22 24.40 -7.17 -11.14
CA ASP A 22 25.05 -8.47 -11.18
C ASP A 22 26.11 -8.49 -12.32
N PRO A 23 27.41 -8.69 -12.01
CA PRO A 23 28.46 -8.72 -13.04
C PRO A 23 28.29 -9.85 -14.06
N LYS A 24 27.64 -10.95 -13.67
CA LYS A 24 27.37 -12.10 -14.54
C LYS A 24 26.14 -11.85 -15.42
N TYR A 25 25.20 -11.05 -14.96
CA TYR A 25 23.95 -10.74 -15.67
C TYR A 25 23.67 -9.22 -15.70
N PRO A 26 24.51 -8.43 -16.40
CA PRO A 26 24.41 -6.97 -16.36
C PRO A 26 23.12 -6.43 -16.99
N ASN A 27 22.49 -7.20 -17.90
CA ASN A 27 21.27 -6.81 -18.60
C ASN A 27 19.98 -7.32 -17.92
N HIS A 28 20.07 -7.98 -16.77
CA HIS A 28 18.88 -8.38 -16.03
C HIS A 28 18.13 -7.17 -15.47
N VAL A 29 16.86 -7.40 -15.18
CA VAL A 29 15.95 -6.45 -14.55
C VAL A 29 15.42 -7.04 -13.25
N CYS A 30 15.14 -6.19 -12.27
CA CYS A 30 14.54 -6.59 -11.01
C CYS A 30 13.02 -6.63 -11.16
N LEU A 31 12.39 -7.72 -10.70
CA LEU A 31 10.93 -7.82 -10.58
C LEU A 31 10.51 -7.33 -9.19
N HIS A 32 9.61 -6.34 -9.15
CA HIS A 32 9.03 -5.88 -7.89
C HIS A 32 8.02 -6.87 -7.34
N LYS A 33 8.34 -7.45 -6.18
CA LYS A 33 7.41 -8.29 -5.41
C LYS A 33 6.45 -7.49 -4.53
N LYS A 34 6.82 -6.25 -4.18
CA LYS A 34 6.06 -5.34 -3.33
C LYS A 34 6.06 -3.94 -3.93
N SER A 35 5.04 -3.15 -3.62
CA SER A 35 4.91 -1.78 -4.10
C SER A 35 5.99 -0.89 -3.48
N LEU A 36 6.68 -0.11 -4.30
CA LEU A 36 7.75 0.80 -3.88
C LEU A 36 7.28 2.24 -3.87
N TYR A 37 7.88 3.07 -3.01
CA TYR A 37 7.66 4.50 -3.04
C TYR A 37 8.05 5.08 -4.41
N GLY A 38 7.31 6.09 -4.88
CA GLY A 38 7.57 6.74 -6.17
C GLY A 38 6.91 6.07 -7.39
N LEU A 39 6.36 4.86 -7.26
CA LEU A 39 5.50 4.30 -8.32
C LEU A 39 4.10 4.92 -8.23
N LYS A 40 3.55 5.34 -9.37
CA LYS A 40 2.21 5.99 -9.45
C LYS A 40 1.09 5.11 -8.87
N GLN A 41 1.23 3.79 -8.98
CA GLN A 41 0.26 2.81 -8.53
C GLN A 41 0.39 2.44 -7.04
N SER A 42 1.53 2.71 -6.40
CA SER A 42 1.78 2.29 -5.02
C SER A 42 0.78 2.86 -4.00
N PRO A 43 0.41 4.15 -4.05
CA PRO A 43 -0.60 4.69 -3.13
C PRO A 43 -1.96 4.00 -3.24
N ARG A 44 -2.35 3.66 -4.47
CA ARG A 44 -3.61 2.95 -4.72
C ARG A 44 -3.58 1.53 -4.18
N GLN A 45 -2.49 0.78 -4.41
CA GLN A 45 -2.38 -0.59 -3.91
C GLN A 45 -2.36 -0.66 -2.39
N TRP A 46 -1.67 0.29 -1.77
CA TRP A 46 -1.68 0.40 -0.32
C TRP A 46 -3.08 0.74 0.22
N ASN A 47 -3.78 1.71 -0.38
CA ASN A 47 -5.12 2.07 0.08
C ASN A 47 -6.11 0.91 -0.04
N LYS A 48 -6.05 0.12 -1.13
CA LYS A 48 -6.85 -1.12 -1.27
C LYS A 48 -6.56 -2.10 -0.14
N LYS A 49 -5.27 -2.40 0.09
CA LYS A 49 -4.86 -3.36 1.13
C LYS A 49 -5.27 -2.90 2.53
N PHE A 50 -5.14 -1.60 2.80
CA PHE A 50 -5.56 -1.00 4.04
C PHE A 50 -7.08 -1.08 4.22
N ASP A 51 -7.87 -0.80 3.18
CA ASP A 51 -9.34 -0.94 3.21
C ASP A 51 -9.77 -2.35 3.57
N GLU A 52 -9.23 -3.36 2.87
CA GLU A 52 -9.51 -4.77 3.13
C GLU A 52 -9.22 -5.16 4.59
N TYR A 53 -8.09 -4.68 5.13
CA TYR A 53 -7.71 -4.93 6.50
C TYR A 53 -8.66 -4.25 7.49
N MET A 54 -9.01 -2.97 7.28
CA MET A 54 -9.94 -2.24 8.14
C MET A 54 -11.33 -2.88 8.16
N LEU A 55 -11.82 -3.32 7.00
CA LEU A 55 -13.08 -4.07 6.90
C LEU A 55 -13.02 -5.39 7.68
N SER A 56 -11.89 -6.10 7.65
CA SER A 56 -11.68 -7.32 8.45
C SER A 56 -11.72 -7.06 9.96
N LEU A 57 -11.35 -5.85 10.38
CA LEU A 57 -11.43 -5.38 11.77
C LEU A 57 -12.81 -4.80 12.12
N GLN A 58 -13.80 -4.94 11.24
CA GLN A 58 -15.18 -4.44 11.41
C GLN A 58 -15.27 -2.90 11.49
N PHE A 59 -14.30 -2.19 10.92
CA PHE A 59 -14.47 -0.76 10.65
C PHE A 59 -15.33 -0.55 9.41
N THR A 60 -15.99 0.59 9.35
CA THR A 60 -16.74 1.05 8.17
C THR A 60 -16.07 2.30 7.62
N ARG A 61 -15.77 2.31 6.31
CA ARG A 61 -15.29 3.51 5.62
C ARG A 61 -16.46 4.48 5.38
N SER A 62 -16.24 5.77 5.60
CA SER A 62 -17.25 6.81 5.36
C SER A 62 -17.56 6.95 3.87
N LYS A 63 -18.84 7.19 3.56
CA LYS A 63 -19.31 7.46 2.19
C LYS A 63 -19.06 8.91 1.75
N TYR A 64 -18.79 9.80 2.70
CA TYR A 64 -18.57 11.22 2.45
C TYR A 64 -17.07 11.58 2.44
N ASP A 65 -16.25 10.77 3.11
CA ASP A 65 -14.80 10.97 3.19
C ASP A 65 -14.10 9.59 3.18
N HIS A 66 -13.37 9.30 2.10
CA HIS A 66 -12.66 8.03 1.94
C HIS A 66 -11.46 7.87 2.88
N CYS A 67 -11.03 8.94 3.53
CA CYS A 67 -9.97 8.95 4.53
C CYS A 67 -10.50 8.59 5.93
N LEU A 68 -11.83 8.60 6.15
CA LEU A 68 -12.42 8.37 7.45
C LEU A 68 -12.96 6.94 7.59
N TYR A 69 -12.52 6.26 8.64
CA TYR A 69 -13.08 5.00 9.11
C TYR A 69 -13.69 5.16 10.50
N PHE A 70 -14.75 4.42 10.78
CA PHE A 70 -15.37 4.43 12.10
C PHE A 70 -15.87 3.05 12.50
N GLN A 71 -15.86 2.79 13.80
CA GLN A 71 -16.47 1.61 14.41
C GLN A 71 -17.46 2.04 15.49
N LYS A 72 -18.74 1.70 15.29
CA LYS A 72 -19.84 2.07 16.20
C LYS A 72 -20.27 0.94 17.15
N SER A 73 -19.78 -0.27 16.94
CA SER A 73 -20.16 -1.47 17.71
C SER A 73 -19.49 -1.56 19.08
N SER A 74 -18.53 -0.69 19.37
CA SER A 74 -17.83 -0.60 20.65
C SER A 74 -18.57 0.30 21.65
N LYS A 75 -18.38 0.08 22.96
CA LYS A 75 -18.89 0.97 24.03
C LYS A 75 -18.41 2.42 23.86
N ILE A 76 -17.23 2.60 23.26
CA ILE A 76 -16.64 3.89 22.91
C ILE A 76 -16.42 3.89 21.40
N PRO A 77 -17.06 4.80 20.64
CA PRO A 77 -16.88 4.85 19.20
C PRO A 77 -15.44 5.23 18.86
N VAL A 78 -14.87 4.56 17.85
CA VAL A 78 -13.52 4.86 17.34
C VAL A 78 -13.65 5.49 15.96
N PHE A 79 -12.91 6.58 15.75
CA PHE A 79 -12.77 7.26 14.47
C PHE A 79 -11.30 7.29 14.10
N LEU A 80 -10.98 6.95 12.86
CA LEU A 80 -9.63 6.88 12.32
C LEU A 80 -9.59 7.63 11.01
N LEU A 81 -8.67 8.59 10.90
CA LEU A 81 -8.42 9.35 9.68
C LEU A 81 -7.11 8.85 9.09
N ILE A 82 -7.05 8.75 7.77
CA ILE A 82 -5.84 8.32 7.07
C ILE A 82 -5.59 9.18 5.85
N TYR A 83 -4.38 9.72 5.73
CA TYR A 83 -3.96 10.52 4.59
C TYR A 83 -2.70 9.92 3.97
N VAL A 84 -2.88 9.22 2.84
CA VAL A 84 -1.83 8.58 2.04
C VAL A 84 -1.02 7.50 2.76
N ASP A 85 -0.22 7.84 3.76
CA ASP A 85 0.52 6.92 4.62
C ASP A 85 0.58 7.36 6.09
N ASP A 86 -0.03 8.52 6.40
CA ASP A 86 -0.21 9.06 7.75
C ASP A 86 -1.58 8.66 8.31
N LEU A 87 -1.64 8.40 9.61
CA LEU A 87 -2.79 7.79 10.30
C LEU A 87 -2.97 8.40 11.70
#